data_AF-A0A8J7IBW0-F1
#
_entry.id   AF-A0A8J7IBW0-F1
#
_cell.length_a   1.000
_cell.length_b   1.000
_cell.length_c   1.000
_cell.angle_alpha   90.00
_cell.angle_beta   90.00
_cell.angle_gamma   90.00
#
_symmetry.space_group_name_H-M   'P 1'
#
loop_
_entity.id
_entity.type
_entity.pdbx_description
1 polymer ?
#
loop_
_entity_poly.entity_id
_entity_poly.type
_entity_poly.pdbx_seq_one_letter_code
_entity_poly.pdbx_strand_id
1 'polypeptide(L)'
;AGLPELFAVKNNAKPPVNDQFSLGVRQRIGVFEASVTGSYQRGRHGYTNLFATRQNNGLGNCCNTAPVIPFGYANVLIGYDGLDTRYKALYFTLDKNYTKSSGWGLNIAYTLSKAEQNGGDLFSLDGVTPDRYGWRPKAGDERHRIVVSGMVDLPLGFRFS
;
A
#
# COMPACT_ATOMS: atom_id res chain seq x y z
N ALA A 1 -10.75 -8.49 -36.59
CA ALA A 1 -9.56 -8.20 -35.77
C ALA A 1 -9.92 -7.09 -34.79
N GLY A 2 -9.51 -7.17 -33.52
CA GLY A 2 -9.72 -6.08 -32.56
C GLY A 2 -8.80 -4.91 -32.87
N LEU A 3 -9.31 -3.68 -32.81
CA LEU A 3 -8.48 -2.48 -32.92
C LEU A 3 -7.70 -2.25 -31.61
N PRO A 4 -6.45 -1.74 -31.65
CA PRO A 4 -5.66 -1.44 -30.47
C PRO A 4 -6.21 -0.25 -29.66
N GLU A 5 -5.71 -0.06 -28.44
CA GLU A 5 -5.94 1.16 -27.64
C GLU A 5 -4.77 2.14 -27.77
N LEU A 6 -5.08 3.42 -27.90
CA LEU A 6 -4.08 4.49 -27.88
C LEU A 6 -3.80 4.92 -26.45
N PHE A 7 -2.53 4.96 -26.06
CA PHE A 7 -2.09 5.52 -24.78
C PHE A 7 -1.39 6.86 -25.01
N ALA A 8 -1.94 7.91 -24.42
CA ALA A 8 -1.35 9.25 -24.45
C ALA A 8 -0.85 9.63 -23.06
N VAL A 9 0.40 10.10 -22.97
CA VAL A 9 1.00 10.51 -21.70
C VAL A 9 1.00 12.04 -21.61
N LYS A 10 0.69 12.56 -20.43
CA LYS A 10 0.74 13.98 -20.14
C LYS A 10 2.18 14.51 -20.23
N ASN A 11 2.41 15.55 -21.04
CA ASN A 11 3.75 16.16 -21.24
C ASN A 11 4.41 16.64 -19.95
N ASN A 12 3.62 17.10 -18.98
CA ASN A 12 4.07 17.58 -17.67
C ASN A 12 3.56 16.68 -16.53
N ALA A 13 3.63 15.35 -16.74
CA ALA A 13 3.37 14.39 -15.67
C ALA A 13 4.31 14.63 -14.49
N LYS A 14 3.75 14.80 -13.29
CA LYS A 14 4.53 14.93 -12.07
C LYS A 14 5.13 13.58 -11.69
N PRO A 15 6.40 13.54 -11.25
CA PRO A 15 6.97 12.32 -10.70
C PRO A 15 6.25 11.93 -9.40
N PRO A 16 6.08 10.63 -9.11
CA PRO A 16 5.54 10.17 -7.84
C PRO A 16 6.47 10.55 -6.71
N VAL A 17 5.89 11.00 -5.59
CA VAL A 17 6.63 11.37 -4.37
C VAL A 17 6.03 10.67 -3.16
N ASN A 18 6.86 10.40 -2.14
CA ASN A 18 6.42 9.79 -0.90
C ASN A 18 7.05 10.48 0.31
N ASP A 19 6.21 11.00 1.19
CA ASP A 19 6.63 11.57 2.47
C ASP A 19 6.45 10.53 3.57
N GLN A 20 7.48 10.32 4.38
CA GLN A 20 7.48 9.30 5.42
C GLN A 20 7.96 9.86 6.76
N PHE A 21 7.26 9.50 7.82
CA PHE A 21 7.62 9.85 9.19
C PHE A 21 7.40 8.66 10.11
N SER A 22 8.36 8.42 11.00
CA SER A 22 8.26 7.37 12.02
C SER A 22 8.80 7.89 13.34
N LEU A 23 8.13 7.54 14.43
CA LEU A 23 8.54 7.87 15.79
C LEU A 23 8.31 6.65 16.68
N GLY A 24 9.29 6.34 17.52
CA GLY A 24 9.18 5.21 18.43
C GLY A 24 9.91 5.41 19.74
N VAL A 25 9.47 4.65 20.73
CA VAL A 25 10.10 4.53 22.05
C VAL A 25 10.45 3.06 22.26
N ARG A 26 11.63 2.84 22.82
CA ARG A 26 12.11 1.51 23.21
C ARG A 26 12.57 1.58 24.65
N GLN A 27 12.16 0.58 25.44
CA GLN A 27 12.52 0.51 26.84
C GLN A 27 12.73 -0.93 27.28
N ARG A 28 13.75 -1.14 28.11
CA ARG A 28 13.95 -2.39 28.82
C ARG A 28 13.21 -2.34 30.16
N ILE A 29 12.38 -3.34 30.42
CA ILE A 29 11.58 -3.50 31.63
C ILE A 29 11.86 -4.89 32.21
N GLY A 30 12.77 -4.94 33.19
CA GLY A 30 13.24 -6.20 33.77
C GLY A 30 13.95 -7.08 32.72
N VAL A 31 13.39 -8.27 32.50
CA VAL A 31 13.90 -9.25 31.52
C VAL A 31 13.43 -9.00 30.09
N PHE A 32 12.45 -8.11 29.90
CA PHE A 32 11.89 -7.81 28.59
C PHE A 32 12.44 -6.51 28.02
N GLU A 33 12.59 -6.45 26.70
CA GLU A 33 12.74 -5.24 25.90
C GLU A 33 11.47 -5.05 25.09
N ALA A 34 10.82 -3.91 25.25
CA ALA A 34 9.61 -3.56 24.52
C ALA A 34 9.87 -2.35 23.63
N SER A 35 9.30 -2.34 22.44
CA SER A 35 9.30 -1.17 21.57
C SER A 35 7.94 -0.91 20.97
N VAL A 36 7.60 0.38 20.83
CA VAL A 36 6.41 0.85 20.13
C VAL A 36 6.86 1.90 19.13
N THR A 37 6.51 1.72 17.86
CA THR A 37 6.84 2.65 16.78
C THR A 37 5.60 2.96 15.97
N GLY A 38 5.23 4.24 15.87
CA GLY A 38 4.23 4.72 14.92
C GLY A 38 4.88 5.13 13.62
N SER A 39 4.25 4.83 12.48
CA SER A 39 4.70 5.23 11.15
C SER A 39 3.55 5.78 10.32
N TYR A 40 3.84 6.82 9.55
CA TYR A 40 2.96 7.41 8.56
C TYR A 40 3.68 7.57 7.23
N GLN A 41 3.02 7.20 6.15
CA GLN A 41 3.51 7.41 4.79
C GLN A 41 2.40 8.00 3.92
N ARG A 42 2.76 8.96 3.07
CA ARG A 42 1.86 9.63 2.13
C ARG A 42 2.48 9.62 0.74
N GLY A 43 1.93 8.79 -0.14
CA GLY A 43 2.25 8.79 -1.55
C GLY A 43 1.37 9.80 -2.29
N ARG A 44 2.00 10.59 -3.17
CA ARG A 44 1.32 11.56 -4.04
C ARG A 44 1.81 11.43 -5.47
N HIS A 45 0.98 11.87 -6.42
CA HIS A 45 1.32 11.89 -7.85
C HIS A 45 1.59 10.51 -8.46
N GLY A 46 0.93 9.48 -7.94
CA GLY A 46 0.90 8.15 -8.54
C GLY A 46 0.26 8.19 -9.92
N TYR A 47 0.82 7.39 -10.83
CA TYR A 47 0.36 7.30 -12.21
C TYR A 47 -0.77 6.29 -12.35
N THR A 48 -1.82 6.66 -13.08
CA THR A 48 -2.92 5.77 -13.49
C THR A 48 -3.44 6.20 -14.85
N ASN A 49 -4.02 5.27 -15.60
CA ASN A 49 -4.70 5.57 -16.86
C ASN A 49 -6.18 5.85 -16.64
N LEU A 50 -6.71 6.84 -17.36
CA LEU A 50 -8.13 7.20 -17.40
C LEU A 50 -8.64 7.11 -18.85
N PHE A 51 -9.93 6.88 -19.05
CA PHE A 51 -10.52 7.02 -20.39
C PHE A 51 -10.53 8.48 -20.85
N ALA A 52 -9.98 8.75 -22.04
CA ALA A 52 -10.17 10.00 -22.75
C ALA A 52 -11.44 9.99 -23.59
N THR A 53 -11.89 8.82 -24.07
CA THR A 53 -13.15 8.67 -24.84
C THR A 53 -14.37 8.66 -23.92
N ARG A 54 -14.47 9.58 -22.97
CA ARG A 54 -15.66 9.73 -22.11
C ARG A 54 -16.75 10.52 -22.80
N GLN A 55 -18.01 10.23 -22.48
CA GLN A 55 -19.17 11.01 -22.90
C GLN A 55 -19.15 12.43 -22.30
N ASN A 56 -20.03 13.32 -22.75
CA ASN A 56 -20.21 14.67 -22.20
C ASN A 56 -18.89 15.47 -22.07
N ASN A 57 -18.13 15.55 -23.16
CA ASN A 57 -16.83 16.26 -23.21
C ASN A 57 -15.84 15.84 -22.11
N GLY A 58 -15.74 14.53 -21.83
CA GLY A 58 -14.79 14.02 -20.84
C GLY A 58 -15.34 13.85 -19.42
N LEU A 59 -16.54 14.38 -19.14
CA LEU A 59 -17.11 14.42 -17.78
C LEU A 59 -18.12 13.29 -17.49
N GLY A 60 -18.59 12.61 -18.53
CA GLY A 60 -19.56 11.53 -18.44
C GLY A 60 -18.93 10.16 -18.26
N ASN A 61 -19.78 9.13 -18.35
CA ASN A 61 -19.36 7.75 -18.31
C ASN A 61 -18.58 7.36 -19.59
N CYS A 62 -17.90 6.23 -19.52
CA CYS A 62 -17.33 5.55 -20.68
C CYS A 62 -18.44 4.94 -21.56
N CYS A 63 -18.32 4.85 -22.89
CA CYS A 63 -17.32 5.51 -23.74
C CYS A 63 -17.95 6.02 -25.05
N ASN A 64 -17.43 7.15 -25.56
CA ASN A 64 -17.67 7.70 -26.90
C ASN A 64 -16.43 7.47 -27.79
N THR A 65 -16.35 6.32 -28.45
CA THR A 65 -15.18 5.90 -29.24
C THR A 65 -15.30 6.26 -30.73
N ALA A 66 -16.45 6.79 -31.18
CA ALA A 66 -16.68 7.17 -32.57
C ALA A 66 -15.58 8.08 -33.18
N PRO A 67 -14.97 9.03 -32.44
CA PRO A 67 -13.91 9.86 -33.00
C PRO A 67 -12.59 9.14 -33.30
N VAL A 68 -12.34 7.96 -32.70
CA VAL A 68 -11.01 7.31 -32.71
C VAL A 68 -10.96 6.06 -33.58
N ILE A 69 -12.12 5.46 -33.85
CA ILE A 69 -12.27 4.31 -34.76
C ILE A 69 -11.74 4.60 -36.17
N PRO A 70 -12.00 5.77 -36.80
CA PRO A 70 -11.44 6.08 -38.13
C PRO A 70 -9.90 6.14 -38.16
N PHE A 71 -9.27 6.35 -37.01
CA PHE A 71 -7.81 6.36 -36.86
C PHE A 71 -7.24 4.99 -36.46
N GLY A 72 -8.08 3.95 -36.43
CA GLY A 72 -7.66 2.58 -36.15
C GLY A 72 -7.53 2.24 -34.67
N TYR A 73 -8.16 3.00 -33.76
CA TYR A 73 -8.12 2.72 -32.32
C TYR A 73 -9.50 2.38 -31.75
N ALA A 74 -9.57 1.36 -30.90
CA ALA A 74 -10.78 0.98 -30.18
C ALA A 74 -11.12 1.97 -29.05
N ASN A 75 -10.10 2.56 -28.42
CA ASN A 75 -10.23 3.45 -27.27
C ASN A 75 -8.98 4.34 -27.12
N VAL A 76 -9.08 5.40 -26.32
CA VAL A 76 -7.96 6.25 -25.94
C VAL A 76 -7.90 6.36 -24.42
N LEU A 77 -6.73 6.04 -23.88
CA LEU A 77 -6.39 6.13 -22.47
C LEU A 77 -5.36 7.25 -22.29
N ILE A 78 -5.55 8.05 -21.25
CA ILE A 78 -4.63 9.13 -20.88
C ILE A 78 -3.97 8.85 -19.53
N GLY A 79 -2.68 9.10 -19.47
CA GLY A 79 -1.92 9.08 -18.23
C GLY A 79 -2.28 10.23 -17.31
N TYR A 80 -2.49 9.91 -16.03
CA TYR A 80 -2.86 10.85 -14.99
C TYR A 80 -2.04 10.64 -13.72
N ASP A 81 -1.45 11.72 -13.22
CA ASP A 81 -0.54 11.82 -12.07
C ASP A 81 -1.27 12.27 -10.80
N GLY A 82 -2.38 11.60 -10.47
CA GLY A 82 -3.27 11.98 -9.35
C GLY A 82 -3.72 10.82 -8.46
N LEU A 83 -3.11 9.64 -8.59
CA LEU A 83 -3.31 8.56 -7.65
C LEU A 83 -2.50 8.84 -6.38
N ASP A 84 -3.17 8.88 -5.24
CA ASP A 84 -2.58 9.11 -3.93
C ASP A 84 -2.79 7.89 -3.04
N THR A 85 -1.80 7.62 -2.18
CA THR A 85 -1.84 6.54 -1.20
C THR A 85 -1.55 7.07 0.19
N ARG A 86 -2.06 6.40 1.22
CA ARG A 86 -1.67 6.67 2.61
C ARG A 86 -1.56 5.39 3.40
N TYR A 87 -0.53 5.33 4.24
CA TYR A 87 -0.27 4.21 5.12
C TYR A 87 -0.06 4.70 6.55
N LYS A 88 -0.71 4.04 7.49
CA LYS A 88 -0.53 4.26 8.94
C LYS A 88 -0.17 2.93 9.56
N ALA A 89 0.82 2.89 10.44
CA ALA A 89 1.14 1.68 11.18
C ALA A 89 1.55 1.96 12.61
N LEU A 90 1.25 1.00 13.47
CA LEU A 90 1.77 0.87 14.81
C LEU A 90 2.45 -0.48 14.91
N TYR A 91 3.75 -0.46 15.19
CA TYR A 91 4.58 -1.62 15.40
C TYR A 91 4.83 -1.78 16.88
N PHE A 92 4.59 -2.98 17.40
CA PHE A 92 4.91 -3.36 18.76
C PHE A 92 5.85 -4.56 18.74
N THR A 93 6.93 -4.50 19.51
CA THR A 93 7.79 -5.66 19.77
C THR A 93 7.91 -5.90 21.27
N LEU A 94 7.96 -7.17 21.65
CA LEU A 94 8.28 -7.60 23.00
C LEU A 94 9.27 -8.77 22.91
N ASP A 95 10.45 -8.55 23.44
CA ASP A 95 11.58 -9.45 23.34
C ASP A 95 12.09 -9.82 24.74
N LYS A 96 12.19 -11.12 25.01
CA LYS A 96 12.99 -11.64 26.12
C LYS A 96 14.11 -12.48 25.54
N ASN A 97 15.32 -11.98 25.67
CA ASN A 97 16.50 -12.70 25.25
C ASN A 97 16.67 -13.98 26.07
N TYR A 98 17.11 -15.05 25.40
CA TYR A 98 17.51 -16.27 26.07
C TYR A 98 18.68 -16.01 27.01
N THR A 99 18.59 -16.54 28.22
CA THR A 99 19.71 -16.58 29.17
C THR A 99 19.78 -17.96 29.80
N LYS A 100 20.99 -18.46 30.04
CA LYS A 100 21.20 -19.77 30.69
C LYS A 100 20.51 -19.88 32.04
N SER A 101 20.41 -18.78 32.79
CA SER A 101 19.76 -18.74 34.10
C SER A 101 18.23 -18.87 34.01
N SER A 102 17.60 -18.34 32.96
CA SER A 102 16.15 -18.45 32.77
C SER A 102 15.75 -19.66 31.94
N GLY A 103 16.64 -20.16 31.07
CA GLY A 103 16.39 -21.29 30.20
C GLY A 103 15.36 -21.05 29.09
N TRP A 104 14.96 -19.81 28.81
CA TRP A 104 14.01 -19.53 27.72
C TRP A 104 14.20 -18.15 27.09
N GLY A 105 13.73 -18.01 25.85
CA GLY A 105 13.60 -16.76 25.12
C GLY A 105 12.25 -16.67 24.40
N LEU A 106 11.80 -15.45 24.13
CA LEU A 106 10.51 -15.18 23.49
C LEU A 106 10.64 -13.89 22.67
N ASN A 107 10.09 -13.90 21.47
CA ASN A 107 9.96 -12.73 20.61
C ASN A 107 8.51 -12.63 20.12
N ILE A 108 7.92 -11.46 20.28
CA ILE A 108 6.59 -11.14 19.77
C ILE A 108 6.72 -9.88 18.93
N ALA A 109 6.25 -9.93 17.69
CA ALA A 109 6.11 -8.78 16.82
C ALA A 109 4.65 -8.65 16.40
N TYR A 110 4.04 -7.51 16.69
CA TYR A 110 2.68 -7.17 16.30
C TYR A 110 2.68 -5.92 15.43
N THR A 111 1.94 -5.98 14.33
CA THR A 111 1.71 -4.85 13.42
C THR A 111 0.22 -4.59 13.32
N LEU A 112 -0.20 -3.39 13.72
CA LEU A 112 -1.49 -2.82 13.37
C LEU A 112 -1.26 -1.84 12.23
N SER A 113 -1.83 -2.08 11.05
CA SER A 113 -1.60 -1.21 9.91
C SER A 113 -2.87 -0.84 9.16
N LYS A 114 -2.82 0.27 8.44
CA LYS A 114 -3.86 0.70 7.52
C LYS A 114 -3.29 1.34 6.26
N ALA A 115 -3.32 0.60 5.14
CA ALA A 115 -3.10 1.10 3.79
C ALA A 115 -4.43 1.50 3.14
N GLU A 116 -4.45 2.67 2.50
CA GLU A 116 -5.56 3.18 1.70
C GLU A 116 -5.05 3.88 0.43
N GLN A 117 -5.88 3.91 -0.61
CA GLN A 117 -5.62 4.64 -1.86
C GLN A 117 -6.89 5.30 -2.39
N ASN A 118 -6.75 6.34 -3.21
CA ASN A 118 -7.79 6.76 -4.16
C ASN A 118 -7.62 5.98 -5.48
N GLY A 119 -8.54 6.15 -6.43
CA GLY A 119 -8.44 5.53 -7.75
C GLY A 119 -8.41 4.00 -7.76
N GLY A 120 -8.09 3.46 -8.93
CA GLY A 120 -7.75 2.07 -9.20
C GLY A 120 -6.25 1.81 -9.01
N ASP A 121 -5.66 0.98 -9.85
CA ASP A 121 -4.23 0.66 -9.85
C ASP A 121 -3.52 1.38 -11.00
N LEU A 122 -2.97 0.64 -11.97
CA LEU A 122 -2.56 1.16 -13.27
C LEU A 122 -3.74 1.75 -14.05
N PHE A 123 -4.99 1.38 -13.73
CA PHE A 123 -6.20 1.84 -14.40
C PHE A 123 -7.27 2.33 -13.42
N SER A 124 -7.78 3.54 -13.64
CA SER A 124 -8.86 4.17 -12.86
C SER A 124 -10.02 4.56 -13.78
N LEU A 125 -10.71 3.56 -14.32
CA LEU A 125 -11.58 3.72 -15.49
C LEU A 125 -13.06 4.07 -15.20
N ASP A 126 -13.52 3.80 -13.99
CA ASP A 126 -14.91 4.05 -13.56
C ASP A 126 -15.11 5.53 -13.19
N GLY A 127 -14.19 6.11 -12.42
CA GLY A 127 -14.22 7.51 -12.00
C GLY A 127 -13.57 8.45 -13.01
N VAL A 128 -14.11 9.68 -13.13
CA VAL A 128 -13.54 10.72 -14.00
C VAL A 128 -12.12 11.12 -13.57
N THR A 129 -11.85 11.05 -12.26
CA THR A 129 -10.51 11.20 -11.68
C THR A 129 -10.34 10.20 -10.53
N PRO A 130 -9.09 9.90 -10.11
CA PRO A 130 -8.83 9.01 -8.97
C PRO A 130 -9.55 9.45 -7.68
N ASP A 131 -9.68 10.76 -7.43
CA ASP A 131 -10.36 11.30 -6.25
C ASP A 131 -11.84 10.95 -6.17
N ARG A 132 -12.49 10.69 -7.31
CA ARG A 132 -13.92 10.32 -7.36
C ARG A 132 -14.21 8.93 -6.80
N TYR A 133 -13.18 8.11 -6.60
CA TYR A 133 -13.30 6.80 -5.93
C TYR A 133 -13.38 6.92 -4.41
N GLY A 134 -12.98 8.06 -3.85
CA GLY A 134 -12.77 8.22 -2.41
C GLY A 134 -11.60 7.37 -1.87
N TRP A 135 -11.39 7.43 -0.56
CA TRP A 135 -10.36 6.63 0.11
C TRP A 135 -10.88 5.23 0.43
N ARG A 136 -10.17 4.20 -0.05
CA ARG A 136 -10.52 2.80 0.20
C ARG A 136 -9.29 1.97 0.57
N PRO A 137 -9.46 0.85 1.29
CA PRO A 137 -8.36 -0.06 1.58
C PRO A 137 -7.65 -0.50 0.30
N LYS A 138 -6.32 -0.54 0.33
CA LYS A 138 -5.53 -1.10 -0.77
C LYS A 138 -5.63 -2.63 -0.77
N ALA A 139 -5.55 -3.25 -1.94
CA ALA A 139 -5.39 -4.70 -2.04
C ALA A 139 -4.11 -5.16 -1.30
N GLY A 140 -4.20 -6.28 -0.57
CA GLY A 140 -3.09 -6.82 0.22
C GLY A 140 -2.85 -6.10 1.55
N ASP A 141 -3.78 -5.25 1.98
CA ASP A 141 -3.72 -4.65 3.30
C ASP A 141 -3.97 -5.68 4.42
N GLU A 142 -2.96 -5.89 5.26
CA GLU A 142 -3.03 -6.73 6.44
C GLU A 142 -3.18 -5.84 7.68
N ARG A 143 -4.43 -5.69 8.15
CA ARG A 143 -4.73 -4.81 9.29
C ARG A 143 -4.04 -5.25 10.58
N HIS A 144 -3.96 -6.55 10.81
CA HIS A 144 -3.35 -7.15 11.99
C HIS A 144 -2.42 -8.28 11.58
N ARG A 145 -1.16 -8.20 11.99
CA ARG A 145 -0.18 -9.28 11.83
C ARG A 145 0.51 -9.54 13.15
N ILE A 146 0.55 -10.80 13.58
CA ILE A 146 1.31 -11.22 14.75
C ILE A 146 2.31 -12.31 14.34
N VAL A 147 3.54 -12.19 14.81
CA VAL A 147 4.58 -13.20 14.69
C VAL A 147 5.09 -13.48 16.10
N VAL A 148 5.11 -14.75 16.47
CA VAL A 148 5.61 -15.22 17.75
C VAL A 148 6.66 -16.30 17.50
N SER A 149 7.80 -16.17 18.14
CA SER A 149 8.85 -17.20 18.17
C SER A 149 9.42 -17.30 19.58
N GLY A 150 10.00 -18.44 19.91
CA GLY A 150 10.58 -18.63 21.23
C GLY A 150 11.56 -19.79 21.25
N MET A 151 12.24 -19.93 22.38
CA MET A 151 13.08 -21.10 22.64
C MET A 151 13.03 -21.44 24.11
N VAL A 152 13.12 -22.73 24.45
CA VAL A 152 13.10 -23.19 25.84
C VAL A 152 14.00 -24.41 26.01
N ASP A 153 14.72 -24.43 27.12
CA ASP A 153 15.50 -25.58 27.56
C ASP A 153 14.57 -26.66 28.11
N LEU A 154 14.81 -27.89 27.69
CA LEU A 154 14.09 -29.10 28.10
C LEU A 154 15.02 -29.98 28.96
N PRO A 155 14.47 -30.99 29.69
CA PRO A 155 15.28 -31.95 30.42
C PRO A 155 16.35 -32.62 29.55
N LEU A 156 17.39 -33.16 30.19
CA LEU A 156 18.49 -33.90 29.52
C LEU A 156 19.30 -33.06 28.52
N GLY A 157 19.23 -31.72 28.61
CA GLY A 157 20.01 -30.82 27.75
C GLY A 157 19.41 -30.58 26.36
N PHE A 158 18.16 -31.02 26.13
CA PHE A 158 17.45 -30.72 24.90
C PHE A 158 17.01 -29.25 24.85
N ARG A 159 16.82 -28.71 23.65
CA ARG A 159 16.28 -27.36 23.43
C ARG A 159 15.23 -27.39 22.32
N PHE A 160 14.11 -26.72 22.57
CA PHE A 160 13.02 -26.55 21.61
C PHE A 160 12.97 -25.09 21.13
N SER A 161 12.71 -24.89 19.84
CA SER A 161 12.62 -23.59 19.17
C SER A 161 11.68 -23.64 17.97
#